data_AF-W8XX11-F1
#
_entry.id   AF-W8XX11-F1
#
_cell.length_a   1.000
_cell.length_b   1.000
_cell.length_c   1.000
_cell.angle_alpha   90.00
_cell.angle_beta   90.00
_cell.angle_gamma   90.00
#
_symmetry.space_group_name_H-M   'P 1'
#
loop_
_entity.id
_entity.type
_entity.pdbx_description
1 polymer ?
#
loop_
_entity_poly.entity_id
_entity_poly.type
_entity_poly.pdbx_seq_one_letter_code
_entity_poly.pdbx_strand_id
1 'polypeptide(L)'
;MNPEFITVHNTYNDAPAENEIAYMIRNNNQVSFHIAVDDKEAVQGLPLERNAWACGDGNGSGNRKSISVEICYSLSGGDRYYKAENNAAIIVAQLMKQ
;
A
#
# COMPACT_ATOMS: atom_id res chain seq x y z
N MET A 1 4.92 -12.07 -9.19
CA MET A 1 5.21 -12.73 -7.90
C MET A 1 4.06 -13.65 -7.57
N ASN A 2 4.33 -14.71 -6.81
CA ASN A 2 3.30 -15.47 -6.12
C ASN A 2 3.24 -14.95 -4.67
N PRO A 3 2.20 -14.21 -4.25
CA PRO A 3 2.15 -13.62 -2.92
C PRO A 3 2.19 -14.68 -1.81
N GLU A 4 3.07 -14.48 -0.82
CA GLU A 4 3.16 -15.29 0.40
C GLU A 4 2.94 -14.44 1.67
N PHE A 5 3.10 -13.12 1.56
CA PHE A 5 3.01 -12.18 2.68
C PHE A 5 2.18 -10.95 2.30
N ILE A 6 1.77 -10.20 3.31
CA ILE A 6 1.23 -8.86 3.17
C ILE A 6 2.09 -7.94 4.05
N THR A 7 2.61 -6.86 3.49
CA THR A 7 3.40 -5.86 4.22
C THR A 7 2.55 -4.60 4.36
N VAL A 8 2.31 -4.20 5.61
CA VAL A 8 1.55 -2.98 5.92
C VAL A 8 2.53 -1.84 6.15
N HIS A 9 2.24 -0.70 5.52
CA HIS A 9 3.07 0.49 5.55
C HIS A 9 2.23 1.72 5.93
N ASN A 10 2.94 2.81 6.21
CA ASN A 10 2.38 4.12 6.49
C ASN A 10 3.08 5.09 5.54
N THR A 11 2.29 5.86 4.81
CA THR A 11 2.78 6.79 3.76
C THR A 11 3.72 7.87 4.29
N TYR A 12 3.62 8.19 5.59
CA TYR A 12 4.24 9.38 6.21
C TYR A 12 3.92 10.65 5.41
N ASN A 13 2.67 10.73 4.94
CA ASN A 13 2.15 11.85 4.17
C ASN A 13 0.69 12.12 4.55
N ASP A 14 0.13 13.25 4.09
CA ASP A 14 -1.27 13.65 4.31
C ASP A 14 -2.11 13.68 3.01
N ALA A 15 -1.73 12.87 2.02
CA ALA A 15 -2.44 12.76 0.75
C ALA A 15 -3.52 11.65 0.76
N PRO A 16 -4.62 11.80 -0.02
CA PRO A 16 -5.59 10.73 -0.25
C PRO A 16 -5.01 9.58 -1.07
N ALA A 17 -5.64 8.41 -1.01
CA ALA A 17 -5.20 7.19 -1.68
C ALA A 17 -5.09 7.34 -3.20
N GLU A 18 -6.05 8.04 -3.83
CA GLU A 18 -6.00 8.36 -5.26
C GLU A 18 -4.73 9.13 -5.64
N ASN A 19 -4.32 10.11 -4.81
CA ASN A 19 -3.16 10.92 -5.09
C ASN A 19 -1.85 10.14 -4.92
N GLU A 20 -1.78 9.29 -3.89
CA GLU A 20 -0.62 8.41 -3.66
C GLU A 20 -0.42 7.47 -4.87
N ILE A 21 -1.49 6.84 -5.34
CA ILE A 21 -1.43 5.96 -6.51
C ILE A 21 -1.13 6.76 -7.79
N ALA A 22 -1.81 7.88 -8.03
CA ALA A 22 -1.60 8.70 -9.21
C ALA A 22 -0.17 9.23 -9.31
N TYR A 23 0.43 9.63 -8.19
CA TYR A 23 1.84 10.01 -8.14
C TYR A 23 2.76 8.82 -8.41
N MET A 24 2.53 7.70 -7.71
CA MET A 24 3.34 6.47 -7.82
C MET A 24 3.40 5.95 -9.26
N ILE A 25 2.27 5.90 -9.98
CA ILE A 25 2.23 5.39 -11.36
C ILE A 25 2.78 6.36 -12.40
N ARG A 26 2.76 7.68 -12.14
CA ARG A 26 3.15 8.70 -13.13
C ARG A 26 4.66 8.96 -13.14
N ASN A 27 5.36 8.67 -12.05
CA ASN A 27 6.80 8.89 -11.97
C ASN A 27 7.59 7.66 -12.47
N ASN A 28 8.89 7.83 -12.71
CA ASN A 28 9.77 6.77 -13.24
C ASN A 28 10.74 6.20 -12.19
N ASN A 29 10.45 6.37 -10.90
CA ASN A 29 11.30 5.86 -9.83
C ASN A 29 11.11 4.35 -9.66
N GLN A 30 12.13 3.66 -9.15
CA GLN A 30 12.02 2.26 -8.70
C GLN A 30 11.45 2.19 -7.28
N VAL A 31 10.29 2.81 -7.09
CA VAL A 31 9.56 2.88 -5.81
C VAL A 31 8.09 2.72 -6.12
N SER A 32 7.44 1.75 -5.50
CA SER A 32 6.03 1.46 -5.75
C SER A 32 5.40 0.62 -4.65
N PHE A 33 4.08 0.61 -4.59
CA PHE A 33 3.26 -0.20 -3.68
C PHE A 33 2.00 -0.67 -4.42
N HIS A 34 1.33 -1.71 -3.92
CA HIS A 34 0.20 -2.31 -4.63
C HIS A 34 -1.09 -1.53 -4.43
N ILE A 35 -1.39 -1.18 -3.18
CA ILE A 35 -2.65 -0.57 -2.77
C ILE A 35 -2.35 0.58 -1.81
N ALA A 36 -3.02 1.72 -1.99
CA ALA A 36 -3.14 2.75 -0.96
C ALA A 36 -4.56 2.74 -0.38
N VAL A 37 -4.67 2.97 0.93
CA VAL A 37 -5.94 2.98 1.64
C VAL A 37 -6.05 4.26 2.45
N ASP A 38 -7.16 4.99 2.27
CA ASP A 38 -7.47 6.19 3.02
C ASP A 38 -8.80 6.05 3.79
N ASP A 39 -9.31 7.16 4.33
CA ASP A 39 -10.52 7.15 5.16
C ASP A 39 -11.81 6.86 4.37
N LYS A 40 -11.74 6.82 3.04
CA LYS A 40 -12.89 6.69 2.14
C LYS A 40 -12.82 5.47 1.25
N GLU A 41 -11.64 5.12 0.76
CA GLU A 41 -11.48 4.09 -0.26
C GLU A 41 -10.12 3.38 -0.21
N ALA A 42 -10.01 2.35 -1.04
CA ALA A 42 -8.77 1.63 -1.31
C ALA A 42 -8.54 1.61 -2.82
N VAL A 43 -7.37 2.09 -3.24
CA VAL A 43 -7.03 2.24 -4.66
C VAL A 43 -5.85 1.32 -4.99
N GLN A 44 -6.04 0.41 -5.95
CA GLN A 44 -5.01 -0.50 -6.42
C GLN A 44 -4.27 0.11 -7.62
N GLY A 45 -2.94 0.25 -7.51
CA GLY A 45 -2.08 0.81 -8.56
C GLY A 45 -1.24 -0.23 -9.30
N LEU A 46 -0.98 -1.39 -8.70
CA LEU A 46 -0.25 -2.49 -9.32
C LEU A 46 -1.02 -3.81 -9.26
N PRO A 47 -0.90 -4.69 -10.26
CA PRO A 47 -1.42 -6.06 -10.17
C PRO A 47 -0.83 -6.81 -8.96
N LEU A 48 -1.67 -7.53 -8.21
CA LEU A 48 -1.27 -8.28 -7.01
C LEU A 48 -0.25 -9.39 -7.30
N GLU A 49 -0.23 -9.91 -8.53
CA GLU A 49 0.73 -10.92 -8.98
C GLU A 49 2.00 -10.31 -9.60
N ARG A 50 2.26 -9.02 -9.40
CA ARG A 50 3.53 -8.36 -9.75
C ARG A 50 4.20 -7.83 -8.50
N ASN A 51 5.53 -7.74 -8.50
CA ASN A 51 6.25 -7.21 -7.35
C ASN A 51 6.07 -5.69 -7.25
N ALA A 52 6.22 -5.16 -6.04
CA ALA A 52 6.40 -3.73 -5.78
C ALA A 52 7.80 -3.47 -5.21
N TRP A 53 8.21 -2.21 -5.14
CA TRP A 53 9.49 -1.78 -4.57
C TRP A 53 9.23 -0.87 -3.36
N ALA A 54 8.83 -1.47 -2.24
CA ALA A 54 8.41 -0.77 -1.01
C ALA A 54 9.08 -1.28 0.28
N CYS A 55 9.69 -2.47 0.27
CA CYS A 55 10.24 -3.09 1.48
C CYS A 55 11.72 -2.80 1.72
N GLY A 56 12.40 -2.13 0.78
CA GLY A 56 13.82 -1.74 0.92
C GLY A 56 14.82 -2.91 0.94
N ASP A 57 14.37 -4.14 0.74
CA ASP A 57 15.19 -5.36 0.86
C ASP A 57 15.74 -5.87 -0.47
N GLY A 58 15.77 -5.02 -1.51
CA GLY A 58 16.21 -5.39 -2.85
C GLY A 58 15.40 -6.57 -3.39
N ASN A 59 16.06 -7.66 -3.76
CA ASN A 59 15.41 -8.90 -4.21
C ASN A 59 15.00 -9.85 -3.07
N GLY A 60 14.93 -9.36 -1.84
CA GLY A 60 14.45 -10.10 -0.68
C GLY A 60 12.96 -10.43 -0.73
N SER A 61 12.49 -11.18 0.27
CA SER A 61 11.12 -11.69 0.33
C SER A 61 10.07 -10.59 0.48
N GLY A 62 10.41 -9.44 1.06
CA GLY A 62 9.50 -8.30 1.18
C GLY A 62 9.07 -7.82 -0.20
N ASN A 63 9.99 -7.31 -1.01
CA ASN A 63 9.66 -6.85 -2.35
C ASN A 63 9.17 -7.97 -3.27
N ARG A 64 9.72 -9.18 -3.13
CA ARG A 64 9.50 -10.25 -4.13
C ARG A 64 8.34 -11.18 -3.84
N LYS A 65 7.80 -11.18 -2.63
CA LYS A 65 6.73 -12.11 -2.20
C LYS A 65 5.62 -11.45 -1.38
N SER A 66 5.69 -10.14 -1.08
CA SER A 66 4.64 -9.46 -0.32
C SER A 66 3.81 -8.50 -1.17
N ILE A 67 2.51 -8.43 -0.87
CA ILE A 67 1.64 -7.33 -1.30
C ILE A 67 1.81 -6.18 -0.32
N SER A 68 2.24 -5.01 -0.79
CA SER A 68 2.42 -3.79 0.00
C SER A 68 1.14 -2.96 0.01
N VAL A 69 0.61 -2.73 1.22
CA VAL A 69 -0.56 -1.90 1.49
C VAL A 69 -0.11 -0.65 2.26
N GLU A 70 -0.31 0.52 1.66
CA GLU A 70 0.05 1.82 2.23
C GLU A 70 -1.17 2.47 2.90
N ILE A 71 -1.02 2.89 4.16
CA ILE A 71 -2.06 3.62 4.90
C ILE A 71 -1.77 5.12 4.79
N CYS A 72 -2.73 5.87 4.26
CA CYS A 72 -2.66 7.31 4.04
C CYS A 72 -2.81 8.11 5.35
N TYR A 73 -2.47 9.40 5.30
CA TYR A 73 -2.65 10.38 6.38
C TYR A 73 -1.80 10.16 7.65
N SER A 74 -0.77 9.32 7.58
CA SER A 74 0.01 8.97 8.77
C SER A 74 1.02 10.05 9.20
N LEU A 75 1.22 11.12 8.42
CA LEU A 75 2.10 12.22 8.80
C LEU A 75 1.51 13.05 9.95
N SER A 76 0.28 13.54 9.76
CA SER A 76 -0.45 14.27 10.79
C SER A 76 -1.34 13.38 11.66
N GLY A 77 -1.68 12.17 11.19
CA GLY A 77 -2.53 11.23 11.91
C GLY A 77 -3.99 11.72 12.02
N GLY A 78 -4.57 11.50 13.20
CA GLY A 78 -5.94 11.90 13.52
C GLY A 78 -7.02 10.99 12.92
N ASP A 79 -8.28 11.44 12.99
CA ASP A 79 -9.45 10.62 12.64
C ASP A 79 -9.40 10.03 11.22
N ARG A 80 -8.80 10.76 10.27
CA ARG A 80 -8.63 10.26 8.90
C ARG A 80 -7.67 9.08 8.86
N TYR A 81 -6.53 9.17 9.53
CA TYR A 81 -5.58 8.06 9.63
C TYR A 81 -6.19 6.84 10.32
N TYR A 82 -6.85 7.00 11.47
CA TYR A 82 -7.44 5.85 12.17
C TYR A 82 -8.58 5.19 11.37
N LYS A 83 -9.33 5.95 10.58
CA LYS A 83 -10.30 5.38 9.62
C LYS A 83 -9.60 4.64 8.49
N ALA A 84 -8.52 5.19 7.93
CA ALA A 84 -7.70 4.54 6.92
C ALA A 84 -7.10 3.22 7.43
N GLU A 85 -6.62 3.18 8.68
CA GLU A 85 -6.09 1.98 9.32
C GLU A 85 -7.17 0.90 9.48
N ASN A 86 -8.38 1.27 9.92
CA ASN A 86 -9.50 0.34 10.00
C ASN A 86 -9.91 -0.20 8.62
N ASN A 87 -9.96 0.65 7.60
CA ASN A 87 -10.22 0.24 6.23
C ASN A 87 -9.12 -0.70 5.73
N ALA A 88 -7.85 -0.43 6.04
CA ALA A 88 -6.73 -1.27 5.65
C ALA A 88 -6.83 -2.66 6.28
N ALA A 89 -7.29 -2.80 7.53
CA ALA A 89 -7.55 -4.10 8.13
C ALA A 89 -8.58 -4.93 7.34
N ILE A 90 -9.62 -4.29 6.80
CA ILE A 90 -10.61 -4.95 5.93
C ILE A 90 -9.96 -5.43 4.63
N ILE A 91 -9.15 -4.57 4.00
CA ILE A 91 -8.43 -4.91 2.76
C ILE A 91 -7.44 -6.06 2.98
N VAL A 92 -6.65 -6.02 4.05
CA VAL A 92 -5.72 -7.09 4.42
C VAL A 92 -6.48 -8.41 4.61
N ALA A 93 -7.62 -8.39 5.31
CA ALA A 93 -8.44 -9.59 5.49
C ALA A 93 -9.03 -10.13 4.18
N GLN A 94 -9.32 -9.27 3.19
CA GLN A 94 -9.74 -9.70 1.85
C GLN A 94 -8.59 -10.34 1.08
N LEU A 95 -7.39 -9.75 1.13
CA LEU A 95 -6.19 -10.28 0.49
C LEU A 95 -5.80 -11.66 1.03
N MET A 96 -5.99 -11.91 2.33
CA MET A 96 -5.73 -13.21 2.97
C MET A 96 -6.68 -14.33 2.53
N LYS A 97 -7.82 -14.01 1.91
CA LYS A 97 -8.84 -14.99 1.49
C LYS A 97 -8.76 -15.38 0.01
N GLN A 98 -7.92 -14.69 -0.77
CA GLN A 98 -7.66 -15.02 -2.17
C GLN A 98 -6.68 -16.18 -2.26
#